data_AF-A0A432TTI9-F1
#
_entry.id   AF-A0A432TTI9-F1
#
_cell.length_a   1.000
_cell.length_b   1.000
_cell.length_c   1.000
_cell.angle_alpha   90.00
_cell.angle_beta   90.00
_cell.angle_gamma   90.00
#
_symmetry.space_group_name_H-M   'P 1'
#
loop_
_entity.id
_entity.type
_entity.pdbx_description
1 polymer ?
#
loop_
_entity_poly.entity_id
_entity_poly.type
_entity_poly.pdbx_seq_one_letter_code
_entity_poly.pdbx_strand_id
1 'polypeptide(L)'
;VMVVTDKKADIAILKTIGMTPKRIVKLFFYQGITIGIVGITFGVILGVLLSLNIESVVSGIESILGFQFFPKDIFYINRFPSEIHLSDVIKVAVGAFVLVILAAIYPAKRAGKVEIAKVLNHE
;
A
#
# COMPACT_ATOMS: atom_id res chain seq x y z
N VAL A 1 -6.28 0.60 -11.41
CA VAL A 1 -6.74 1.32 -12.63
C VAL A 1 -8.24 1.66 -12.61
N MET A 2 -9.03 1.09 -11.69
CA MET A 2 -10.50 1.20 -11.65
C MET A 2 -11.05 2.52 -11.02
N VAL A 3 -10.39 3.11 -10.02
CA VAL A 3 -10.92 4.29 -9.28
C VAL A 3 -11.10 5.54 -10.16
N VAL A 4 -10.24 5.77 -11.16
CA VAL A 4 -10.31 6.98 -11.99
C VAL A 4 -11.44 6.89 -13.03
N THR A 5 -11.84 5.67 -13.41
CA THR A 5 -13.01 5.44 -14.29
C THR A 5 -14.32 5.65 -13.55
N ASP A 6 -14.41 5.23 -12.29
CA ASP A 6 -15.63 5.39 -11.47
C ASP A 6 -15.78 6.84 -10.97
N LYS A 7 -14.67 7.55 -10.75
CA LYS A 7 -14.65 8.95 -10.29
C LYS A 7 -14.82 10.00 -11.40
N LYS A 8 -15.11 9.60 -12.64
CA LYS A 8 -15.23 10.55 -13.78
C LYS A 8 -16.37 11.56 -13.59
N ALA A 9 -17.50 11.12 -13.06
CA ALA A 9 -18.66 11.99 -12.78
C ALA A 9 -18.31 13.06 -11.73
N ASP A 10 -17.69 12.66 -10.61
CA ASP A 10 -17.20 13.59 -9.58
C ASP A 10 -16.21 14.62 -10.15
N ILE A 11 -15.27 14.16 -11.01
CA ILE A 11 -14.31 15.06 -11.67
C ILE A 11 -15.01 16.04 -12.61
N ALA A 12 -16.05 15.60 -13.33
CA ALA A 12 -16.83 16.45 -14.22
C ALA A 12 -17.56 17.54 -13.42
N ILE A 13 -18.20 17.20 -12.30
CA ILE A 13 -18.84 18.16 -11.39
C ILE A 13 -17.82 19.17 -10.85
N LEU A 14 -16.66 18.71 -10.40
CA LEU A 14 -15.61 19.61 -9.92
C LEU A 14 -15.14 20.59 -11.02
N LYS A 15 -15.09 20.15 -12.28
CA LYS A 15 -14.77 21.04 -13.40
C LYS A 15 -15.89 22.01 -13.75
N THR A 16 -17.16 21.63 -13.62
CA THR A 16 -18.29 22.56 -13.89
C THR A 16 -18.37 23.68 -12.86
N ILE A 17 -17.99 23.42 -11.61
CA ILE A 17 -17.85 24.47 -10.57
C ILE A 17 -16.54 25.29 -10.69
N GLY A 18 -15.77 25.12 -11.78
CA GLY A 18 -14.59 25.94 -12.07
C GLY A 18 -13.25 25.41 -11.54
N MET A 19 -13.16 24.15 -11.10
CA MET A 19 -11.90 23.59 -10.63
C MET A 19 -10.92 23.38 -11.79
N THR A 20 -9.72 23.95 -11.68
CA THR A 20 -8.67 23.77 -12.69
C THR A 20 -8.10 22.35 -12.66
N PRO A 21 -7.64 21.80 -13.81
CA PRO A 21 -7.03 20.47 -13.87
C PRO A 21 -5.86 20.28 -12.89
N LYS A 22 -5.09 21.34 -12.61
CA LYS A 22 -3.99 21.31 -11.63
C LYS A 22 -4.48 21.03 -10.21
N ARG A 23 -5.64 21.57 -9.81
CA ARG A 23 -6.23 21.32 -8.49
C ARG A 23 -6.75 19.89 -8.37
N ILE A 24 -7.34 19.36 -9.42
CA ILE A 24 -7.81 17.96 -9.48
C ILE A 24 -6.63 17.00 -9.32
N VAL A 25 -5.54 17.20 -10.07
CA VAL A 25 -4.31 16.38 -9.94
C VAL A 25 -3.79 16.42 -8.49
N LYS A 26 -3.72 17.59 -7.86
CA LYS A 26 -3.29 17.72 -6.47
C LYS A 26 -4.21 16.96 -5.50
N LEU A 27 -5.53 17.05 -5.66
CA LEU A 27 -6.49 16.37 -4.80
C LEU A 27 -6.31 14.85 -4.82
N PHE A 28 -6.20 14.26 -6.01
CA PHE A 28 -5.97 12.82 -6.15
C PHE A 28 -4.58 12.40 -5.65
N PHE A 29 -3.57 13.26 -5.80
CA PHE A 29 -2.24 13.01 -5.26
C PHE A 29 -2.27 12.95 -3.73
N TYR A 30 -2.89 13.93 -3.06
CA TYR A 30 -3.05 13.92 -1.61
C TYR A 30 -3.86 12.72 -1.12
N GLN A 31 -4.95 12.37 -1.81
CA GLN A 31 -5.73 11.19 -1.47
C GLN A 31 -4.88 9.91 -1.54
N GLY A 32 -4.09 9.75 -2.60
CA GLY A 32 -3.18 8.61 -2.77
C GLY A 32 -2.11 8.55 -1.68
N ILE A 33 -1.54 9.69 -1.30
CA ILE A 33 -0.58 9.77 -0.20
C ILE A 33 -1.22 9.39 1.13
N THR A 34 -2.40 9.91 1.46
CA THR A 34 -3.08 9.61 2.72
C THR A 34 -3.33 8.11 2.87
N ILE A 35 -3.85 7.46 1.83
CA ILE A 35 -4.07 6.01 1.81
C ILE A 35 -2.74 5.27 1.95
N GLY A 36 -1.71 5.71 1.23
CA GLY A 36 -0.39 5.11 1.30
C GLY A 36 0.27 5.23 2.68
N ILE A 37 0.18 6.38 3.36
CA ILE A 37 0.70 6.57 4.72
C ILE A 37 0.00 5.63 5.70
N VAL A 38 -1.33 5.53 5.63
CA VAL A 38 -2.09 4.61 6.48
C VAL A 38 -1.64 3.17 6.22
N GLY A 39 -1.54 2.77 4.95
CA GLY A 39 -1.07 1.44 4.56
C GLY A 39 0.35 1.12 5.05
N ILE A 40 1.28 2.07 4.94
CA ILE A 40 2.66 1.91 5.42
C ILE A 40 2.69 1.76 6.94
N THR A 41 1.96 2.60 7.67
CA THR A 41 1.89 2.52 9.14
C THR A 41 1.34 1.16 9.58
N PHE A 42 0.23 0.71 9.01
CA PHE A 42 -0.33 -0.61 9.31
C PHE A 42 0.62 -1.74 8.90
N GLY A 43 1.25 -1.64 7.73
CA GLY A 43 2.21 -2.63 7.24
C GLY A 43 3.45 -2.76 8.13
N VAL A 44 4.00 -1.64 8.61
CA VAL A 44 5.14 -1.64 9.53
C VAL A 44 4.74 -2.24 10.88
N ILE A 45 3.60 -1.84 11.45
CA ILE A 45 3.11 -2.38 12.73
C ILE A 45 2.92 -3.90 12.63
N LEU A 46 2.22 -4.35 11.59
CA LEU A 46 1.99 -5.78 11.36
C LEU A 46 3.29 -6.53 11.08
N GLY A 47 4.19 -5.97 10.28
CA GLY A 47 5.49 -6.58 9.97
C GLY A 47 6.36 -6.76 11.20
N VAL A 48 6.44 -5.75 12.07
CA VAL A 48 7.17 -5.84 13.35
C VAL A 48 6.52 -6.86 14.27
N LEU A 49 5.19 -6.84 14.40
CA LEU A 49 4.46 -7.76 15.27
C LEU A 49 4.61 -9.22 14.81
N LEU A 50 4.59 -9.47 13.50
CA LEU A 50 4.86 -10.79 12.91
C LEU A 50 6.31 -11.22 13.12
N SER A 51 7.28 -10.32 12.98
CA SER A 51 8.69 -10.63 13.22
C SER A 51 8.94 -11.03 14.67
N LEU A 52 8.32 -10.33 15.64
CA LEU A 52 8.42 -10.67 17.06
C LEU A 52 7.76 -12.01 17.41
N ASN A 53 6.73 -12.41 16.68
CA ASN A 53 5.98 -13.64 16.90
C ASN A 53 6.32 -14.74 15.88
N ILE A 54 7.48 -14.66 15.22
CA ILE A 54 7.83 -15.56 14.12
C ILE A 54 7.81 -17.03 14.54
N GLU A 55 8.25 -17.36 15.76
CA GLU A 55 8.25 -18.72 16.29
C GLU A 55 6.83 -19.29 16.43
N SER A 56 5.88 -18.46 16.88
CA SER A 56 4.47 -18.83 17.03
C SER A 56 3.78 -19.01 15.67
N VAL A 57 4.07 -18.11 14.72
CA VAL A 57 3.53 -18.17 13.35
C VAL A 57 4.04 -19.43 12.62
N VAL A 58 5.35 -19.70 12.70
CA VAL A 58 5.96 -20.89 12.09
C VAL A 58 5.39 -22.17 12.71
N SER A 59 5.32 -22.25 14.04
CA SER A 59 4.75 -23.42 14.73
C SER A 59 3.28 -23.66 14.37
N GLY A 60 2.48 -22.59 14.23
CA GLY A 60 1.09 -22.66 13.79
C GLY A 60 0.97 -23.21 12.38
N ILE A 61 1.78 -22.71 11.44
CA ILE A 61 1.82 -23.20 10.05
C ILE A 61 2.26 -24.67 10.00
N GLU A 62 3.29 -25.07 10.76
CA GLU A 62 3.75 -26.46 10.86
C GLU A 62 2.66 -27.39 11.37
N SER A 63 1.89 -26.96 12.39
CA SER A 63 0.78 -27.77 12.93
C SER A 63 -0.35 -28.01 11.93
N ILE A 64 -0.57 -27.05 11.01
CA ILE A 64 -1.63 -27.13 10.00
C ILE A 64 -1.16 -27.95 8.79
N LEU A 65 0.10 -27.79 8.39
CA LEU A 65 0.67 -28.46 7.21
C LEU A 65 1.22 -29.86 7.52
N GLY A 66 1.36 -30.23 8.80
CA GLY A 66 1.83 -31.55 9.22
C GLY A 66 3.30 -31.85 8.85
N PHE A 67 4.06 -30.82 8.45
CA PHE A 67 5.46 -30.92 8.04
C PHE A 67 6.30 -30.03 8.96
N GLN A 68 7.31 -30.61 9.63
CA GLN A 68 8.29 -29.84 10.39
C GLN A 68 9.33 -29.30 9.42
N PHE A 69 9.43 -27.97 9.29
CA PHE A 69 10.45 -27.35 8.45
C PHE A 69 11.86 -27.57 9.04
N PHE A 70 11.94 -27.75 10.37
CA PHE A 70 13.18 -28.09 11.08
C PHE A 70 12.95 -29.25 12.06
N PRO A 71 13.39 -30.50 11.75
CA PRO A 71 13.36 -31.58 12.73
C PRO A 71 14.27 -31.23 13.90
N LYS A 72 13.69 -31.20 15.10
CA LYS A 72 14.33 -30.80 16.38
C LYS A 72 15.58 -31.62 16.74
N ASP A 73 15.80 -32.74 16.06
CA ASP A 73 16.86 -33.71 16.38
C ASP A 73 18.25 -33.37 15.80
N ILE A 74 18.37 -32.44 14.83
CA ILE A 74 19.64 -32.20 14.12
C ILE A 74 20.08 -30.73 14.17
N PHE A 75 19.16 -29.78 14.40
CA PHE A 75 19.47 -28.36 14.50
C PHE A 75 19.22 -27.86 15.93
N TYR A 76 20.28 -27.79 16.73
CA TYR A 76 20.34 -27.11 18.04
C TYR A 76 20.12 -25.58 17.97
N ILE A 77 19.53 -25.06 16.89
CA ILE A 77 19.19 -23.65 16.70
C ILE A 77 17.70 -23.50 17.09
N ASN A 78 17.47 -23.48 18.40
CA ASN A 78 16.14 -23.43 19.01
C ASN A 78 15.50 -22.04 19.01
N ARG A 79 16.07 -21.06 18.29
CA ARG A 79 15.51 -19.72 18.13
C ARG A 79 15.86 -19.25 16.73
N PHE A 80 14.87 -18.80 15.97
CA PHE A 80 15.17 -17.89 14.88
C PHE A 80 15.60 -16.59 15.57
N PRO A 81 16.88 -16.16 15.48
CA PRO A 81 17.26 -14.86 15.98
C PRO A 81 16.61 -13.83 15.05
N SER A 82 15.34 -13.51 15.30
CA SER A 82 14.64 -12.39 14.68
C SER A 82 15.24 -11.11 15.28
N GLU A 83 16.45 -10.79 14.85
CA GLU A 83 17.10 -9.54 15.19
C GLU A 83 16.49 -8.43 14.34
N ILE A 84 15.49 -7.77 14.91
CA ILE A 84 14.84 -6.62 14.29
C ILE A 84 15.80 -5.44 14.33
N HIS A 85 16.42 -5.18 13.19
CA HIS A 85 17.25 -3.99 13.02
C HIS A 85 16.35 -2.81 12.66
N LEU A 86 16.30 -1.80 13.54
CA LEU A 86 15.50 -0.58 13.31
C LEU A 86 15.88 0.10 11.98
N SER A 87 17.15 -0.02 11.57
CA SER A 87 17.63 0.47 10.28
C SER A 87 16.88 -0.13 9.09
N ASP A 88 16.53 -1.41 9.16
CA ASP A 88 15.89 -2.10 8.05
C ASP A 88 14.40 -1.78 8.00
N VAL A 89 13.75 -1.64 9.15
CA VAL A 89 12.38 -1.11 9.24
C VAL A 89 12.27 0.28 8.62
N ILE A 90 13.21 1.17 8.94
CA ILE A 90 13.24 2.53 8.38
C ILE A 90 13.48 2.50 6.87
N LYS A 91 14.45 1.71 6.37
CA LYS A 91 14.72 1.58 4.92
C LYS A 91 13.48 1.08 4.18
N VAL A 92 12.79 0.08 4.72
CA VAL A 92 11.57 -0.47 4.12
C VAL A 92 10.44 0.56 4.13
N ALA A 93 10.24 1.26 5.25
CA ALA A 93 9.22 2.31 5.35
C ALA A 93 9.47 3.45 4.34
N VAL A 94 10.73 3.90 4.20
CA VAL A 94 11.12 4.92 3.22
C VAL A 94 10.94 4.41 1.80
N GLY A 95 11.35 3.17 1.51
CA GLY A 95 11.17 2.56 0.19
C GLY A 95 9.69 2.45 -0.19
N ALA A 96 8.84 2.01 0.74
CA ALA A 96 7.40 1.95 0.55
C ALA A 96 6.79 3.34 0.33
N PHE A 97 7.26 4.35 1.07
CA PHE A 97 6.80 5.73 0.89
C PHE A 97 7.17 6.30 -0.49
N VAL A 98 8.39 6.03 -0.97
CA VAL A 98 8.81 6.40 -2.34
C VAL A 98 7.91 5.72 -3.37
N LEU A 99 7.63 4.43 -3.20
CA LEU A 99 6.73 3.69 -4.09
C LEU A 99 5.30 4.26 -4.08
N VAL A 100 4.78 4.65 -2.92
CA VAL A 100 3.47 5.32 -2.79
C VAL A 100 3.46 6.62 -3.59
N ILE A 101 4.49 7.46 -3.46
CA ILE A 101 4.58 8.72 -4.22
C ILE A 101 4.59 8.43 -5.72
N LEU A 102 5.44 7.51 -6.18
CA LEU A 102 5.54 7.14 -7.59
C LEU A 102 4.22 6.59 -8.13
N ALA A 103 3.58 5.71 -7.37
CA ALA A 103 2.30 5.12 -7.71
C ALA A 103 1.17 6.17 -7.74
N ALA A 104 1.18 7.16 -6.85
CA ALA A 104 0.16 8.22 -6.78
C ALA A 104 0.25 9.24 -7.94
N ILE A 105 1.44 9.43 -8.53
CA ILE A 105 1.63 10.37 -9.64
C ILE A 105 0.84 9.94 -10.90
N TYR A 106 0.82 8.65 -11.21
CA TYR A 106 0.12 8.12 -12.39
C TYR A 106 -1.40 8.40 -12.39
N PRO A 107 -2.19 7.98 -11.38
CA PRO A 107 -3.62 8.25 -11.32
C PRO A 107 -3.91 9.74 -11.18
N ALA A 108 -3.09 10.50 -10.44
CA ALA A 108 -3.26 11.95 -10.29
C ALA A 108 -3.18 12.66 -11.65
N LYS A 109 -2.14 12.38 -12.46
CA LYS A 109 -2.02 12.94 -13.82
C LYS A 109 -3.17 12.50 -14.74
N ARG A 110 -3.64 11.27 -14.59
CA ARG A 110 -4.74 10.73 -15.41
C ARG A 110 -6.07 11.40 -15.07
N ALA A 111 -6.35 11.71 -13.80
CA ALA A 111 -7.56 12.39 -13.35
C ALA A 111 -7.70 13.81 -13.94
N GLY A 112 -6.60 14.57 -14.04
CA GLY A 112 -6.63 15.92 -14.63
C GLY A 112 -7.01 15.94 -16.12
N LYS A 113 -6.66 14.87 -16.86
CA LYS A 113 -6.89 14.73 -18.31
C LYS A 113 -8.29 14.23 -18.68
N VAL A 114 -9.19 14.00 -17.71
CA VAL A 114 -10.56 13.56 -17.99
C VAL A 114 -11.34 14.70 -18.66
N GLU A 115 -11.79 14.51 -19.90
CA GLU A 115 -12.60 15.48 -20.65
C GLU A 115 -14.09 15.38 -20.29
N ILE A 116 -14.73 16.51 -19.99
CA ILE A 116 -16.14 16.60 -19.57
C ILE A 116 -17.08 16.15 -20.69
N ALA A 117 -16.78 16.51 -21.94
CA ALA A 117 -17.62 16.22 -23.10
C ALA A 117 -17.78 14.72 -23.42
N LYS A 118 -16.81 13.88 -23.02
CA LYS A 118 -16.93 12.43 -23.18
C LYS A 118 -17.78 11.76 -22.11
N VAL A 119 -17.99 12.41 -20.97
CA VAL A 119 -18.77 11.84 -19.86
C VAL A 119 -20.27 12.02 -20.09
N LEU A 120 -20.71 13.16 -20.64
CA LEU A 120 -22.13 13.39 -20.96
C LEU A 120 -22.66 12.59 -22.16
N ASN A 121 -21.80 12.10 -23.05
CA ASN A 121 -22.21 11.30 -24.23
C ASN A 121 -22.28 9.78 -23.94
N HIS A 122 -21.99 9.34 -22.71
CA HIS A 122 -22.01 7.93 -22.31
C HIS A 122 -23.06 7.63 -21.22
N GLU A 123 -23.92 8.59 -20.89
CA GLU A 123 -25.22 8.34 -20.27
C GLU A 123 -26.30 8.40 -21.37
#